data_AF-A0A520PMI7-F1
#
_entry.id   AF-A0A520PMI7-F1
#
_cell.length_a   1.000
_cell.length_b   1.000
_cell.length_c   1.000
_cell.angle_alpha   90.00
_cell.angle_beta   90.00
_cell.angle_gamma   90.00
#
_symmetry.space_group_name_H-M   'P 1'
#
loop_
_entity.id
_entity.type
_entity.pdbx_description
1 polymer ?
#
loop_
_entity_poly.entity_id
_entity_poly.type
_entity_poly.pdbx_seq_one_letter_code
_entity_poly.pdbx_strand_id
1 'polypeptide(L)'
;MFSLNFRKSSWLNRYLHYRAETPFTLTEAYLEFVEDESGVGKFENCLYSEVKENGILFGCPVISPSLQDVAKKLYFPRQQGGTILLFLETLFSVAFIENQSLTSKSVDEKDYIPHQTRLLKIVLLVLKYHLPDSYFRIPQDVPLQDLLDENESLNGALQKLELLLLDTVTLQGYSSLGNRQNNFAFAKLYFFLLWARENAETDVSAPEKYLVLDRQLREEMIIMFAALIWADDFVADTEQQVIEKYIEQTGLKELKVKELIRMIREPVKISDLHYSFTTVIISNYLVEQLILLSLINNQEAWQERELIEKISLHLGLSHEKLEQLYYSVADFFYVHNERLEFLKNNAAFTQFQDYMNDKVLKLVKKNMANIMTEVKETKKLSELLLKATTQPLTSHEKQKVQEQLMDIVRSIPALAIFALPGGGILLPVLIKVLPFNILPSSFQDEPVPSL
;
A
#
# COMPACT_ATOMS: atom_id res chain seq x y z
N MET A 1 -18.26 14.31 -28.00
CA MET A 1 -19.70 14.02 -28.16
C MET A 1 -19.93 12.67 -27.48
N PHE A 2 -20.39 12.65 -26.24
CA PHE A 2 -20.48 11.41 -25.45
C PHE A 2 -21.60 10.53 -25.99
N SER A 3 -21.24 9.36 -26.53
CA SER A 3 -22.15 8.35 -27.10
C SER A 3 -23.21 7.91 -26.09
N LEU A 4 -24.45 7.70 -26.55
CA LEU A 4 -25.57 7.16 -25.76
C LEU A 4 -25.27 5.78 -25.12
N ASN A 5 -24.27 5.04 -25.61
CA ASN A 5 -23.88 3.74 -25.04
C ASN A 5 -23.19 3.85 -23.67
N PHE A 6 -22.53 4.97 -23.36
CA PHE A 6 -21.75 5.14 -22.13
C PHE A 6 -22.60 5.11 -20.84
N ARG A 7 -23.92 5.33 -20.95
CA ARG A 7 -24.86 5.25 -19.81
C ARG A 7 -25.29 3.82 -19.46
N LYS A 8 -25.10 2.86 -20.36
CA LYS A 8 -25.44 1.43 -20.13
C LYS A 8 -24.21 0.55 -19.87
N SER A 9 -23.00 1.06 -20.13
CA SER A 9 -21.77 0.34 -19.85
C SER A 9 -21.52 0.18 -18.35
N SER A 10 -20.68 -0.76 -17.99
CA SER A 10 -20.30 -1.03 -16.61
C SER A 10 -19.21 -0.03 -16.14
N TRP A 11 -18.93 0.12 -14.84
CA TRP A 11 -17.94 1.11 -14.37
C TRP A 11 -16.50 0.74 -14.77
N LEU A 12 -16.18 -0.54 -14.86
CA LEU A 12 -14.89 -1.06 -15.32
C LEU A 12 -14.71 -0.86 -16.82
N ASN A 13 -15.75 -1.07 -17.63
CA ASN A 13 -15.72 -0.75 -19.05
C ASN A 13 -15.41 0.75 -19.26
N ARG A 14 -16.10 1.65 -18.54
CA ARG A 14 -15.82 3.09 -18.58
C ARG A 14 -14.40 3.45 -18.14
N TYR A 15 -13.91 2.77 -17.10
CA TYR A 15 -12.54 2.91 -16.63
C TYR A 15 -11.52 2.53 -17.69
N LEU A 16 -11.73 1.41 -18.39
CA LEU A 16 -10.84 0.98 -19.46
C LEU A 16 -10.92 1.88 -20.69
N HIS A 17 -12.08 2.45 -21.03
CA HIS A 17 -12.16 3.51 -22.05
C HIS A 17 -11.33 4.73 -21.65
N TYR A 18 -11.49 5.20 -20.41
CA TYR A 18 -10.71 6.31 -19.88
C TYR A 18 -9.20 6.03 -19.97
N ARG A 19 -8.76 4.83 -19.55
CA ARG A 19 -7.35 4.44 -19.60
C ARG A 19 -6.83 4.14 -20.99
N ALA A 20 -7.67 3.77 -21.96
CA ALA A 20 -7.26 3.68 -23.35
C ALA A 20 -6.89 5.06 -23.94
N GLU A 21 -7.54 6.12 -23.47
CA GLU A 21 -7.29 7.53 -23.89
C GLU A 21 -6.25 8.24 -23.01
N THR A 22 -6.07 7.80 -21.76
CA THR A 22 -5.19 8.43 -20.77
C THR A 22 -4.14 7.44 -20.26
N PRO A 23 -2.98 7.35 -20.93
CA PRO A 23 -1.90 6.45 -20.53
C PRO A 23 -1.47 6.64 -19.08
N PHE A 24 -1.00 5.56 -18.46
CA PHE A 24 -0.43 5.61 -17.12
C PHE A 24 0.85 6.43 -17.11
N THR A 25 1.04 7.22 -16.05
CA THR A 25 2.29 7.91 -15.76
C THR A 25 3.14 7.04 -14.84
N LEU A 26 4.46 7.06 -15.02
CA LEU A 26 5.38 6.43 -14.08
C LEU A 26 5.21 7.09 -12.70
N THR A 27 5.10 6.27 -11.66
CA THR A 27 5.13 6.76 -10.27
C THR A 27 6.55 7.17 -9.91
N GLU A 28 6.72 8.00 -8.88
CA GLU A 28 8.05 8.41 -8.37
C GLU A 28 8.95 7.20 -8.10
N ALA A 29 8.41 6.17 -7.45
CA ALA A 29 9.14 4.93 -7.17
C ALA A 29 9.67 4.20 -8.42
N TYR A 30 9.07 4.40 -9.60
CA TYR A 30 9.56 3.81 -10.86
C TYR A 30 10.44 4.79 -11.65
N LEU A 31 10.39 6.10 -11.35
CA LEU A 31 11.24 7.14 -11.92
C LEU A 31 12.63 7.19 -11.27
N GLU A 32 12.71 6.97 -9.96
CA GLU A 32 13.94 7.12 -9.18
C GLU A 32 14.94 5.96 -9.35
N PHE A 33 14.51 4.81 -9.87
CA PHE A 33 15.39 3.64 -9.99
C PHE A 33 16.17 3.63 -11.30
N VAL A 34 17.50 3.62 -11.17
CA VAL A 34 18.51 3.52 -12.24
C VAL A 34 18.18 2.39 -13.23
N GLU A 35 18.45 2.64 -14.52
CA GLU A 35 18.11 1.78 -15.67
C GLU A 35 18.73 0.36 -15.62
N ASP A 36 19.78 0.14 -14.82
CA ASP A 36 20.56 -1.10 -14.79
C ASP A 36 20.07 -2.18 -13.81
N GLU A 37 19.17 -1.88 -12.87
CA GLU A 37 18.63 -2.89 -11.94
C GLU A 37 17.35 -3.56 -12.51
N SER A 38 17.43 -4.33 -13.58
CA SER A 38 16.28 -5.16 -14.00
C SER A 38 16.17 -6.42 -13.14
N GLY A 39 14.99 -6.68 -12.58
CA GLY A 39 14.74 -7.94 -11.85
C GLY A 39 13.52 -7.88 -10.93
N VAL A 40 13.20 -9.03 -10.31
CA VAL A 40 12.11 -9.15 -9.33
C VAL A 40 12.34 -8.25 -8.11
N GLY A 41 13.60 -8.06 -7.67
CA GLY A 41 13.92 -7.20 -6.53
C GLY A 41 13.55 -5.72 -6.73
N LYS A 42 13.84 -5.14 -7.91
CA LYS A 42 13.43 -3.76 -8.24
C LYS A 42 11.92 -3.63 -8.21
N PHE A 43 11.22 -4.55 -8.87
CA PHE A 43 9.76 -4.61 -8.87
C PHE A 43 9.17 -4.65 -7.46
N GLU A 44 9.69 -5.52 -6.59
CA GLU A 44 9.21 -5.64 -5.22
C GLU A 44 9.44 -4.36 -4.42
N ASN A 45 10.59 -3.70 -4.59
CA ASN A 45 10.87 -2.42 -3.94
C ASN A 45 9.93 -1.30 -4.42
N CYS A 46 9.75 -1.17 -5.74
CA CYS A 46 8.87 -0.17 -6.31
C CYS A 46 7.40 -0.41 -5.89
N LEU A 47 6.93 -1.65 -5.99
CA LEU A 47 5.58 -2.03 -5.57
C LEU A 47 5.36 -1.77 -4.08
N TYR A 48 6.31 -2.17 -3.22
CA TYR A 48 6.23 -1.95 -1.78
C TYR A 48 6.11 -0.46 -1.44
N SER A 49 6.90 0.39 -2.10
CA SER A 49 6.82 1.84 -1.93
C SER A 49 5.44 2.37 -2.33
N GLU A 50 4.93 1.98 -3.49
CA GLU A 50 3.64 2.44 -4.02
C GLU A 50 2.46 2.01 -3.14
N VAL A 51 2.37 0.72 -2.77
CA VAL A 51 1.23 0.21 -1.98
C VAL A 51 1.24 0.69 -0.53
N LYS A 52 2.42 1.07 -0.03
CA LYS A 52 2.58 1.66 1.29
C LYS A 52 2.11 3.11 1.30
N GLU A 53 2.56 3.91 0.33
CA GLU A 53 2.17 5.32 0.19
C GLU A 53 0.66 5.45 -0.04
N ASN A 54 0.10 4.62 -0.91
CA ASN A 54 -1.31 4.66 -1.22
C ASN A 54 -2.19 3.89 -0.20
N GLY A 55 -1.60 3.27 0.82
CA GLY A 55 -2.29 2.62 1.93
C GLY A 55 -2.94 1.27 1.64
N ILE A 56 -2.81 0.72 0.43
CA ILE A 56 -3.28 -0.64 0.10
C ILE A 56 -2.63 -1.68 1.02
N LEU A 57 -1.34 -1.50 1.31
CA LEU A 57 -0.58 -2.39 2.18
C LEU A 57 -1.17 -2.50 3.59
N PHE A 58 -1.80 -1.42 4.08
CA PHE A 58 -2.38 -1.33 5.42
C PHE A 58 -3.90 -1.55 5.46
N GLY A 59 -4.51 -1.94 4.32
CA GLY A 59 -5.97 -2.07 4.21
C GLY A 59 -6.74 -0.74 4.32
N CYS A 60 -6.01 0.37 4.21
CA CYS A 60 -6.49 1.74 4.45
C CYS A 60 -6.18 2.64 3.25
N PRO A 61 -6.86 2.44 2.10
CA PRO A 61 -6.55 3.11 0.84
C PRO A 61 -6.68 4.64 0.95
N VAL A 62 -5.61 5.34 0.57
CA VAL A 62 -5.47 6.80 0.59
C VAL A 62 -5.97 7.38 -0.73
N ILE A 63 -7.27 7.66 -0.80
CA ILE A 63 -7.88 8.20 -2.03
C ILE A 63 -7.64 9.71 -2.13
N SER A 64 -6.92 10.17 -3.16
CA SER A 64 -6.72 11.59 -3.43
C SER A 64 -8.01 12.26 -3.94
N PRO A 65 -8.19 13.60 -3.78
CA PRO A 65 -9.35 14.30 -4.33
C PRO A 65 -9.50 14.13 -5.84
N SER A 66 -8.40 14.15 -6.59
CA SER A 66 -8.41 13.92 -8.03
C SER A 66 -8.94 12.53 -8.38
N LEU A 67 -8.56 11.50 -7.61
CA LEU A 67 -9.04 10.14 -7.82
C LEU A 67 -10.52 9.99 -7.44
N GLN A 68 -10.99 10.67 -6.39
CA GLN A 68 -12.42 10.73 -6.07
C GLN A 68 -13.25 11.33 -7.20
N ASP A 69 -12.75 12.37 -7.86
CA ASP A 69 -13.45 12.99 -8.99
C ASP A 69 -13.49 12.07 -10.21
N VAL A 70 -12.42 11.32 -10.47
CA VAL A 70 -12.43 10.28 -11.51
C VAL A 70 -13.45 9.19 -11.19
N ALA A 71 -13.49 8.68 -9.95
CA ALA A 71 -14.47 7.69 -9.52
C ALA A 71 -15.92 8.17 -9.74
N LYS A 72 -16.22 9.43 -9.40
CA LYS A 72 -17.54 10.05 -9.65
C LYS A 72 -17.86 10.15 -11.14
N LYS A 73 -16.92 10.64 -11.95
CA LYS A 73 -17.09 10.81 -13.42
C LYS A 73 -17.35 9.49 -14.13
N LEU A 74 -16.70 8.42 -13.68
CA LEU A 74 -16.80 7.09 -14.25
C LEU A 74 -17.90 6.23 -13.59
N TYR A 75 -18.71 6.83 -12.71
CA TYR A 75 -19.83 6.19 -12.02
C TYR A 75 -19.43 4.91 -11.26
N PHE A 76 -18.29 4.96 -10.57
CA PHE A 76 -17.94 3.92 -9.60
C PHE A 76 -18.95 3.90 -8.42
N PRO A 77 -19.07 2.77 -7.70
CA PRO A 77 -19.96 2.65 -6.55
C PRO A 77 -19.71 3.74 -5.49
N ARG A 78 -20.77 4.38 -4.97
CA ARG A 78 -20.64 5.60 -4.14
C ARG A 78 -19.80 5.44 -2.87
N GLN A 79 -19.81 4.26 -2.24
CA GLN A 79 -19.11 4.02 -0.97
C GLN A 79 -17.78 3.27 -1.14
N GLN A 80 -17.63 2.48 -2.20
CA GLN A 80 -16.49 1.58 -2.39
C GLN A 80 -15.65 1.96 -3.61
N GLY A 81 -16.14 2.89 -4.42
CA GLY A 81 -15.59 3.24 -5.71
C GLY A 81 -14.19 3.83 -5.64
N GLY A 82 -13.89 4.62 -4.61
CA GLY A 82 -12.54 5.13 -4.37
C GLY A 82 -11.53 4.01 -4.16
N THR A 83 -11.84 3.08 -3.24
CA THR A 83 -11.00 1.89 -2.96
C THR A 83 -10.74 1.07 -4.20
N ILE A 84 -11.80 0.73 -4.95
CA ILE A 84 -11.68 -0.09 -6.15
C ILE A 84 -10.87 0.64 -7.21
N LEU A 85 -11.14 1.92 -7.42
CA LEU A 85 -10.40 2.70 -8.40
C LEU A 85 -8.92 2.75 -8.04
N LEU A 86 -8.54 3.00 -6.77
CA LEU A 86 -7.13 2.97 -6.38
C LEU A 86 -6.50 1.60 -6.59
N PHE A 87 -7.19 0.52 -6.24
CA PHE A 87 -6.70 -0.84 -6.49
C PHE A 87 -6.47 -1.10 -7.98
N LEU A 88 -7.41 -0.69 -8.84
CA LEU A 88 -7.28 -0.82 -10.29
C LEU A 88 -6.15 0.03 -10.85
N GLU A 89 -6.01 1.25 -10.34
CA GLU A 89 -4.93 2.15 -10.71
C GLU A 89 -3.57 1.51 -10.46
N THR A 90 -3.32 1.02 -9.24
CA THR A 90 -2.07 0.31 -8.90
C THR A 90 -1.90 -0.97 -9.70
N LEU A 91 -2.97 -1.76 -9.86
CA LEU A 91 -2.90 -3.02 -10.59
C LEU A 91 -2.51 -2.79 -12.05
N PHE A 92 -3.22 -1.90 -12.75
CA PHE A 92 -2.98 -1.66 -14.16
C PHE A 92 -1.73 -0.83 -14.41
N SER A 93 -1.41 0.18 -13.59
CA SER A 93 -0.20 0.98 -13.74
C SER A 93 1.04 0.09 -13.63
N VAL A 94 1.15 -0.70 -12.56
CA VAL A 94 2.32 -1.54 -12.30
C VAL A 94 2.43 -2.64 -13.35
N ALA A 95 1.33 -3.34 -13.66
CA ALA A 95 1.35 -4.35 -14.72
C ALA A 95 1.75 -3.77 -16.08
N PHE A 96 1.31 -2.55 -16.39
CA PHE A 96 1.63 -1.86 -17.64
C PHE A 96 3.10 -1.46 -17.73
N ILE A 97 3.61 -0.80 -16.68
CA ILE A 97 5.00 -0.35 -16.61
C ILE A 97 5.95 -1.55 -16.70
N GLU A 98 5.65 -2.62 -15.98
CA GLU A 98 6.49 -3.81 -15.96
C GLU A 98 6.42 -4.59 -17.26
N ASN A 99 5.23 -4.71 -17.85
CA ASN A 99 5.11 -5.27 -19.20
C ASN A 99 5.92 -4.45 -20.21
N GLN A 100 5.88 -3.12 -20.13
CA GLN A 100 6.67 -2.23 -20.98
C GLN A 100 8.18 -2.40 -20.77
N SER A 101 8.64 -2.43 -19.52
CA SER A 101 10.06 -2.57 -19.19
C SER A 101 10.64 -3.91 -19.65
N LEU A 102 9.87 -5.00 -19.50
CA LEU A 102 10.32 -6.34 -19.87
C LEU A 102 10.32 -6.57 -21.38
N THR A 103 9.36 -6.00 -22.10
CA THR A 103 9.24 -6.19 -23.56
C THR A 103 9.99 -5.14 -24.38
N SER A 104 10.47 -4.04 -23.79
CA SER A 104 11.23 -3.02 -24.53
C SER A 104 12.68 -3.43 -24.82
N LYS A 105 13.27 -4.32 -24.01
CA LYS A 105 14.65 -4.81 -24.19
C LYS A 105 14.80 -5.83 -25.32
N SER A 106 13.70 -6.43 -25.77
CA SER A 106 13.70 -7.56 -26.72
C SER A 106 13.41 -7.19 -28.18
N VAL A 107 13.29 -5.89 -28.51
CA VAL A 107 12.56 -5.46 -29.71
C VAL A 107 13.28 -4.34 -30.49
N ASP A 108 13.63 -4.59 -31.75
CA ASP A 108 14.11 -3.58 -32.71
C ASP A 108 13.06 -2.46 -32.88
N GLU A 109 13.45 -1.23 -33.24
CA GLU A 109 12.57 -0.04 -33.40
C GLU A 109 11.33 -0.25 -34.31
N LYS A 110 11.25 -1.35 -35.07
CA LYS A 110 10.14 -1.69 -35.99
C LYS A 110 8.94 -2.36 -35.35
N ASP A 111 9.05 -2.84 -34.12
CA ASP A 111 8.05 -3.69 -33.45
C ASP A 111 7.38 -2.95 -32.26
N TYR A 112 7.05 -1.67 -32.46
CA TYR A 112 6.32 -0.86 -31.48
C TYR A 112 4.93 -1.46 -31.19
N ILE A 113 4.70 -1.87 -29.94
CA ILE A 113 3.38 -2.33 -29.48
C ILE A 113 2.53 -1.10 -29.10
N PRO A 114 1.39 -0.86 -29.78
CA PRO A 114 0.51 0.27 -29.46
C PRO A 114 -0.01 0.21 -28.01
N HIS A 115 -0.21 1.39 -27.41
CA HIS A 115 -0.73 1.53 -26.04
C HIS A 115 -1.99 0.69 -25.79
N GLN A 116 -2.99 0.78 -26.67
CA GLN A 116 -4.25 0.03 -26.52
C GLN A 116 -4.06 -1.48 -26.62
N THR A 117 -3.17 -1.96 -27.49
CA THR A 117 -2.84 -3.38 -27.62
C THR A 117 -2.17 -3.91 -26.36
N ARG A 118 -1.26 -3.12 -25.78
CA ARG A 118 -0.60 -3.46 -24.51
C ARG A 118 -1.60 -3.46 -23.35
N LEU A 119 -2.49 -2.46 -23.29
CA LEU A 119 -3.54 -2.41 -22.27
C LEU A 119 -4.51 -3.59 -22.40
N LEU A 120 -4.92 -3.95 -23.62
CA LEU A 120 -5.72 -5.15 -23.88
C LEU A 120 -5.03 -6.41 -23.37
N LYS A 121 -3.73 -6.60 -23.64
CA LYS A 121 -2.95 -7.73 -23.12
C LYS A 121 -3.07 -7.83 -21.60
N ILE A 122 -2.92 -6.72 -20.89
CA ILE A 122 -3.02 -6.69 -19.42
C ILE A 122 -4.46 -6.98 -18.98
N VAL A 123 -5.47 -6.41 -19.62
CA VAL A 123 -6.89 -6.71 -19.32
C VAL A 123 -7.16 -8.22 -19.45
N LEU A 124 -6.62 -8.87 -20.48
CA LEU A 124 -6.77 -10.31 -20.66
C LEU A 124 -6.06 -11.12 -19.57
N LEU A 125 -4.87 -10.69 -19.14
CA LEU A 125 -4.18 -11.30 -17.99
C LEU A 125 -5.01 -11.16 -16.71
N VAL A 126 -5.58 -9.99 -16.44
CA VAL A 126 -6.47 -9.76 -15.28
C VAL A 126 -7.67 -10.71 -15.33
N LEU A 127 -8.34 -10.81 -16.48
CA LEU A 127 -9.49 -11.71 -16.64
C LEU A 127 -9.07 -13.17 -16.43
N LYS A 128 -7.94 -13.61 -16.99
CA LYS A 128 -7.44 -14.98 -16.84
C LYS A 128 -7.08 -15.31 -15.39
N TYR A 129 -6.48 -14.37 -14.66
CA TYR A 129 -6.11 -14.57 -13.25
C TYR A 129 -7.31 -14.59 -12.31
N HIS A 130 -8.23 -13.64 -12.47
CA HIS A 130 -9.36 -13.47 -11.56
C HIS A 130 -10.57 -14.35 -11.91
N LEU A 131 -10.69 -14.81 -13.16
CA LEU A 131 -11.76 -15.68 -13.63
C LEU A 131 -11.16 -16.95 -14.30
N PRO A 132 -10.33 -17.74 -13.61
CA PRO A 132 -9.56 -18.84 -14.21
C PRO A 132 -10.44 -19.96 -14.79
N ASP A 133 -11.65 -20.15 -14.24
CA ASP A 133 -12.61 -21.14 -14.71
C ASP A 133 -13.47 -20.64 -15.89
N SER A 134 -13.24 -19.41 -16.36
CA SER A 134 -13.98 -18.81 -17.48
C SER A 134 -13.11 -18.76 -18.74
N TYR A 135 -13.67 -19.24 -19.85
CA TYR A 135 -13.04 -19.14 -21.16
C TYR A 135 -13.73 -18.07 -22.00
N PHE A 136 -13.00 -17.01 -22.34
CA PHE A 136 -13.49 -15.92 -23.18
C PHE A 136 -12.78 -15.91 -24.52
N ARG A 137 -13.53 -15.83 -25.63
CA ARG A 137 -12.97 -15.65 -26.98
C ARG A 137 -12.92 -14.16 -27.30
N ILE A 138 -11.82 -13.52 -26.96
CA ILE A 138 -11.61 -12.08 -27.17
C ILE A 138 -10.46 -11.90 -28.18
N PRO A 139 -10.69 -11.24 -29.33
CA PRO A 139 -9.63 -10.92 -30.29
C PRO A 139 -8.52 -10.06 -29.64
N GLN A 140 -7.26 -10.30 -30.02
CA GLN A 140 -6.10 -9.57 -29.45
C GLN A 140 -5.51 -8.54 -30.43
N ASP A 141 -5.86 -8.66 -31.71
CA ASP A 141 -5.43 -7.83 -32.83
C ASP A 141 -6.34 -6.61 -33.06
N VAL A 142 -7.42 -6.51 -32.29
CA VAL A 142 -8.39 -5.40 -32.36
C VAL A 142 -8.06 -4.37 -31.25
N PRO A 143 -8.10 -3.06 -31.54
CA PRO A 143 -7.94 -2.02 -30.51
C PRO A 143 -8.92 -2.20 -29.34
N LEU A 144 -8.44 -1.93 -28.12
CA LEU A 144 -9.25 -2.12 -26.92
C LEU A 144 -10.54 -1.32 -26.95
N GLN A 145 -10.52 -0.08 -27.46
CA GLN A 145 -11.71 0.76 -27.51
C GLN A 145 -12.83 0.14 -28.36
N ASP A 146 -12.50 -0.38 -29.53
CA ASP A 146 -13.46 -1.03 -30.43
C ASP A 146 -14.08 -2.28 -29.75
N LEU A 147 -13.25 -3.04 -29.02
CA LEU A 147 -13.74 -4.18 -28.23
C LEU A 147 -14.65 -3.75 -27.09
N LEU A 148 -14.33 -2.66 -26.38
CA LEU A 148 -15.17 -2.16 -25.29
C LEU A 148 -16.54 -1.68 -25.79
N ASP A 149 -16.60 -1.12 -26.99
CA ASP A 149 -17.85 -0.63 -27.60
C ASP A 149 -18.74 -1.76 -28.14
N GLU A 150 -18.15 -2.79 -28.76
CA GLU A 150 -18.92 -3.77 -29.56
C GLU A 150 -18.81 -5.24 -29.09
N ASN A 151 -17.78 -5.61 -28.30
CA ASN A 151 -17.54 -7.02 -27.97
C ASN A 151 -18.32 -7.47 -26.72
N GLU A 152 -19.41 -8.21 -26.92
CA GLU A 152 -20.23 -8.75 -25.83
C GLU A 152 -19.47 -9.71 -24.91
N SER A 153 -18.51 -10.48 -25.42
CA SER A 153 -17.74 -11.44 -24.62
C SER A 153 -16.83 -10.73 -23.62
N LEU A 154 -16.10 -9.69 -24.06
CA LEU A 154 -15.30 -8.83 -23.19
C LEU A 154 -16.20 -8.13 -22.18
N ASN A 155 -17.29 -7.51 -22.62
CA ASN A 155 -18.18 -6.78 -21.73
C ASN A 155 -18.83 -7.66 -20.66
N GLY A 156 -19.23 -8.90 -21.01
CA GLY A 156 -19.70 -9.89 -20.04
C GLY A 156 -18.61 -10.33 -19.06
N ALA A 157 -17.36 -10.47 -19.52
CA ALA A 157 -16.21 -10.80 -18.67
C ALA A 157 -15.92 -9.67 -17.66
N LEU A 158 -15.93 -8.41 -18.12
CA LEU A 158 -15.73 -7.24 -17.28
C LEU A 158 -16.81 -7.13 -16.20
N GLN A 159 -18.09 -7.36 -16.53
CA GLN A 159 -19.17 -7.36 -15.52
C GLN A 159 -18.98 -8.43 -14.44
N LYS A 160 -18.51 -9.62 -14.79
CA LYS A 160 -18.19 -10.66 -13.80
C LYS A 160 -17.03 -10.23 -12.91
N LEU A 161 -15.99 -9.63 -13.51
CA LEU A 161 -14.84 -9.12 -12.79
C LEU A 161 -15.22 -7.99 -11.82
N GLU A 162 -16.16 -7.11 -12.19
CA GLU A 162 -16.65 -6.04 -11.31
C GLU A 162 -17.23 -6.58 -10.00
N LEU A 163 -18.11 -7.59 -10.10
CA LEU A 163 -18.72 -8.22 -8.93
C LEU A 163 -17.67 -8.89 -8.05
N LEU A 164 -16.71 -9.57 -8.66
CA LEU A 164 -15.61 -10.23 -7.95
C LEU A 164 -14.70 -9.21 -7.24
N LEU A 165 -14.35 -8.09 -7.88
CA LEU A 165 -13.51 -7.07 -7.27
C LEU A 165 -14.23 -6.36 -6.13
N LEU A 166 -15.53 -6.10 -6.26
CA LEU A 166 -16.34 -5.57 -5.17
C LEU A 166 -16.28 -6.47 -3.94
N ASP A 167 -16.46 -7.77 -4.12
CA ASP A 167 -16.46 -8.75 -3.03
C ASP A 167 -15.07 -8.96 -2.41
N THR A 168 -14.03 -9.03 -3.24
CA THR A 168 -12.70 -9.45 -2.79
C THR A 168 -11.75 -8.31 -2.42
N VAL A 169 -11.98 -7.10 -2.92
CA VAL A 169 -11.12 -5.94 -2.65
C VAL A 169 -11.71 -5.05 -1.57
N THR A 170 -13.03 -4.96 -1.44
CA THR A 170 -13.66 -3.97 -0.57
C THR A 170 -14.29 -4.60 0.66
N LEU A 171 -14.53 -3.81 1.70
CA LEU A 171 -15.33 -4.23 2.84
C LEU A 171 -16.68 -3.51 2.84
N GLN A 172 -17.75 -4.26 3.12
CA GLN A 172 -19.07 -3.68 3.35
C GLN A 172 -19.21 -3.25 4.82
N GLY A 173 -19.84 -2.09 5.08
CA GLY A 173 -20.28 -1.71 6.42
C GLY A 173 -19.34 -0.86 7.28
N TYR A 174 -18.19 -0.40 6.77
CA TYR A 174 -17.31 0.52 7.49
C TYR A 174 -17.46 1.97 6.98
N SER A 175 -18.26 2.76 7.71
CA SER A 175 -18.41 4.22 7.74
C SER A 175 -18.58 5.07 6.45
N SER A 176 -19.08 6.30 6.61
CA SER A 176 -19.41 7.24 5.54
C SER A 176 -18.21 8.02 4.97
N LEU A 177 -17.03 7.90 5.58
CA LEU A 177 -15.80 8.64 5.18
C LEU A 177 -14.55 7.75 5.07
N GLY A 178 -14.56 6.53 5.64
CA GLY A 178 -13.41 5.63 5.68
C GLY A 178 -13.53 4.47 4.69
N ASN A 179 -12.97 4.65 3.50
CA ASN A 179 -12.79 3.58 2.51
C ASN A 179 -11.90 2.47 3.10
N ARG A 180 -12.48 1.33 3.51
CA ARG A 180 -11.72 0.15 3.95
C ARG A 180 -11.53 -0.82 2.79
N GLN A 181 -10.38 -1.45 2.75
CA GLN A 181 -10.05 -2.52 1.82
C GLN A 181 -10.02 -3.85 2.57
N ASN A 182 -10.31 -4.94 1.87
CA ASN A 182 -10.03 -6.27 2.38
C ASN A 182 -8.52 -6.37 2.69
N ASN A 183 -8.17 -6.83 3.89
CA ASN A 183 -6.78 -6.89 4.35
C ASN A 183 -5.88 -7.73 3.45
N PHE A 184 -6.46 -8.69 2.72
CA PHE A 184 -5.73 -9.57 1.80
C PHE A 184 -5.74 -9.09 0.35
N ALA A 185 -6.24 -7.89 0.06
CA ALA A 185 -6.21 -7.33 -1.28
C ALA A 185 -4.78 -7.15 -1.80
N PHE A 186 -3.84 -6.78 -0.93
CA PHE A 186 -2.42 -6.70 -1.29
C PHE A 186 -1.85 -8.06 -1.69
N ALA A 187 -2.11 -9.13 -0.94
CA ALA A 187 -1.65 -10.49 -1.30
C ALA A 187 -2.14 -10.89 -2.70
N LYS A 188 -3.42 -10.66 -3.00
CA LYS A 188 -4.01 -10.92 -4.32
C LYS A 188 -3.34 -10.12 -5.42
N LEU A 189 -3.13 -8.82 -5.18
CA LEU A 189 -2.44 -7.90 -6.09
C LEU A 189 -1.01 -8.38 -6.38
N TYR A 190 -0.24 -8.67 -5.34
CA TYR A 190 1.16 -9.08 -5.44
C TYR A 190 1.33 -10.35 -6.28
N PHE A 191 0.57 -11.40 -6.00
CA PHE A 191 0.68 -12.66 -6.75
C PHE A 191 0.16 -12.54 -8.19
N PHE A 192 -0.87 -11.71 -8.44
CA PHE A 192 -1.27 -11.36 -9.80
C PHE A 192 -0.12 -10.67 -10.55
N LEU A 193 0.50 -9.64 -9.95
CA LEU A 193 1.56 -8.88 -10.60
C LEU A 193 2.79 -9.75 -10.88
N LEU A 194 3.18 -10.63 -9.94
CA LEU A 194 4.26 -11.59 -10.19
C LEU A 194 3.98 -12.50 -11.38
N TRP A 195 2.75 -13.03 -11.47
CA TRP A 195 2.34 -13.88 -12.59
C TRP A 195 2.26 -13.09 -13.92
N ALA A 196 1.75 -11.86 -13.88
CA ALA A 196 1.66 -10.99 -15.04
C ALA A 196 3.05 -10.62 -15.60
N ARG A 197 4.03 -10.43 -14.72
CA ARG A 197 5.45 -10.27 -15.11
C ARG A 197 6.00 -11.50 -15.81
N GLU A 198 5.74 -12.70 -15.27
CA GLU A 198 6.18 -13.97 -15.88
C GLU A 198 5.60 -14.13 -17.30
N ASN A 199 4.41 -13.59 -17.55
CA ASN A 199 3.72 -13.63 -18.85
C ASN A 199 3.86 -12.33 -19.66
N ALA A 200 4.84 -11.47 -19.32
CA ALA A 200 5.01 -10.18 -19.97
C ALA A 200 5.35 -10.31 -21.45
N GLU A 201 6.21 -11.28 -21.82
CA GLU A 201 6.60 -11.55 -23.20
C GLU A 201 5.64 -12.55 -23.86
N THR A 202 5.48 -13.74 -23.27
CA THR A 202 4.67 -14.83 -23.82
C THR A 202 3.63 -15.30 -22.80
N ASP A 203 2.35 -15.40 -23.20
CA ASP A 203 1.25 -15.85 -22.32
C ASP A 203 1.23 -17.39 -22.22
N VAL A 204 2.27 -17.95 -21.62
CA VAL A 204 2.52 -19.40 -21.62
C VAL A 204 2.08 -20.05 -20.31
N SER A 205 2.19 -19.34 -19.18
CA SER A 205 1.94 -19.94 -17.87
C SER A 205 0.53 -19.64 -17.36
N ALA A 206 -0.12 -20.69 -16.86
CA ALA A 206 -1.43 -20.59 -16.25
C ALA A 206 -1.31 -20.12 -14.78
N PRO A 207 -2.31 -19.40 -14.23
CA PRO A 207 -2.19 -18.67 -12.97
C PRO A 207 -2.27 -19.58 -11.71
N GLU A 208 -2.53 -20.88 -11.85
CA GLU A 208 -2.87 -21.78 -10.74
C GLU A 208 -1.79 -21.82 -9.67
N LYS A 209 -0.51 -21.80 -10.06
CA LYS A 209 0.63 -21.73 -9.13
C LYS A 209 0.51 -20.52 -8.20
N TYR A 210 0.26 -19.35 -8.77
CA TYR A 210 0.18 -18.08 -8.03
C TYR A 210 -1.10 -17.98 -7.21
N LEU A 211 -2.21 -18.55 -7.70
CA LEU A 211 -3.44 -18.67 -6.93
C LEU A 211 -3.29 -19.60 -5.71
N VAL A 212 -2.46 -20.65 -5.81
CA VAL A 212 -2.12 -21.51 -4.66
C VAL A 212 -1.28 -20.74 -3.65
N LEU A 213 -0.26 -20.00 -4.10
CA LEU A 213 0.59 -19.18 -3.24
C LEU A 213 -0.20 -18.08 -2.52
N ASP A 214 -1.12 -17.39 -3.22
CA ASP A 214 -2.04 -16.42 -2.61
C ASP A 214 -2.86 -17.04 -1.48
N ARG A 215 -3.49 -18.20 -1.72
CA ARG A 215 -4.26 -18.91 -0.69
C ARG A 215 -3.41 -19.31 0.50
N GLN A 216 -2.21 -19.82 0.24
CA GLN A 216 -1.29 -20.26 1.28
C GLN A 216 -0.81 -19.09 2.15
N LEU A 217 -0.46 -17.95 1.55
CA LEU A 217 -0.06 -16.76 2.30
C LEU A 217 -1.20 -16.29 3.21
N ARG A 218 -2.43 -16.22 2.70
CA ARG A 218 -3.59 -15.80 3.50
C ARG A 218 -3.90 -16.75 4.64
N GLU A 219 -3.66 -18.06 4.46
CA GLU A 219 -3.76 -19.05 5.53
C GLU A 219 -2.67 -18.83 6.60
N GLU A 220 -1.40 -18.73 6.20
CA GLU A 220 -0.29 -18.48 7.12
C GLU A 220 -0.45 -17.17 7.89
N MET A 221 -0.97 -16.12 7.25
CA MET A 221 -1.34 -14.86 7.90
C MET A 221 -2.34 -15.04 9.04
N ILE A 222 -3.42 -15.79 8.81
CA ILE A 222 -4.42 -16.05 9.86
C ILE A 222 -3.79 -16.80 11.03
N ILE A 223 -2.91 -17.78 10.77
CA ILE A 223 -2.24 -18.54 11.83
C ILE A 223 -1.30 -17.62 12.63
N MET A 224 -0.56 -16.72 11.96
CA MET A 224 0.28 -15.72 12.63
C MET A 224 -0.55 -14.73 13.45
N PHE A 225 -1.70 -14.29 12.94
CA PHE A 225 -2.63 -13.44 13.68
C PHE A 225 -3.18 -14.15 14.92
N ALA A 226 -3.50 -15.44 14.79
CA ALA A 226 -3.97 -16.26 15.90
C ALA A 226 -2.88 -16.41 16.97
N ALA A 227 -1.63 -16.63 16.56
CA ALA A 227 -0.51 -16.69 17.51
C ALA A 227 -0.30 -15.36 18.25
N LEU A 228 -0.54 -14.22 17.58
CA LEU A 228 -0.42 -12.90 18.19
C LEU A 228 -1.49 -12.66 19.25
N ILE A 229 -2.76 -12.91 18.95
CA ILE A 229 -3.84 -12.71 19.92
C ILE A 229 -3.78 -13.69 21.10
N TRP A 230 -3.07 -14.82 20.94
CA TRP A 230 -2.81 -15.78 22.01
C TRP A 230 -1.51 -15.51 22.78
N ALA A 231 -0.77 -14.44 22.46
CA ALA A 231 0.58 -14.21 23.00
C ALA A 231 0.62 -14.06 24.53
N ASP A 232 -0.45 -13.58 25.14
CA ASP A 232 -0.61 -13.39 26.59
C ASP A 232 -1.40 -14.53 27.27
N ASP A 233 -1.61 -15.65 26.58
CA ASP A 233 -2.44 -16.79 26.99
C ASP A 233 -3.93 -16.44 27.25
N PHE A 234 -4.42 -15.28 26.77
CA PHE A 234 -5.80 -14.84 26.93
C PHE A 234 -6.32 -14.05 25.71
N VAL A 235 -7.27 -14.63 24.96
CA VAL A 235 -7.90 -13.91 23.83
C VAL A 235 -9.12 -13.11 24.31
N ALA A 236 -9.11 -11.80 24.09
CA ALA A 236 -10.28 -10.95 24.35
C ALA A 236 -11.38 -11.15 23.29
N ASP A 237 -12.64 -10.96 23.67
CA ASP A 237 -13.80 -11.06 22.76
C ASP A 237 -13.64 -10.18 21.50
N THR A 238 -13.03 -9.00 21.65
CA THR A 238 -12.78 -8.07 20.54
C THR A 238 -11.74 -8.60 19.56
N GLU A 239 -10.69 -9.24 20.04
CA GLU A 239 -9.65 -9.86 19.20
C GLU A 239 -10.22 -11.07 18.47
N GLN A 240 -10.99 -11.90 19.16
CA GLN A 240 -11.67 -13.04 18.56
C GLN A 240 -12.63 -12.59 17.43
N GLN A 241 -13.44 -11.55 17.66
CA GLN A 241 -14.34 -11.02 16.63
C GLN A 241 -13.59 -10.44 15.42
N VAL A 242 -12.42 -9.83 15.63
CA VAL A 242 -11.60 -9.31 14.53
C VAL A 242 -11.01 -10.45 13.71
N ILE A 243 -10.41 -11.45 14.35
CA ILE A 243 -9.79 -12.55 13.61
C ILE A 243 -10.82 -13.40 12.88
N GLU A 244 -12.02 -13.63 13.45
CA GLU A 244 -13.11 -14.33 12.77
C GLU A 244 -13.52 -13.59 11.49
N LYS A 245 -13.64 -12.25 11.53
CA LYS A 245 -13.87 -11.43 10.33
C LYS A 245 -12.72 -11.53 9.33
N TYR A 246 -11.47 -11.58 9.78
CA TYR A 246 -10.33 -11.77 8.88
C TYR A 246 -10.38 -13.14 8.22
N ILE A 247 -10.76 -14.20 8.93
CA ILE A 247 -10.93 -15.54 8.33
C ILE A 247 -11.97 -15.50 7.21
N GLU A 248 -13.12 -14.85 7.44
CA GLU A 248 -14.16 -14.69 6.41
C GLU A 248 -13.63 -13.93 5.18
N GLN A 249 -12.83 -12.88 5.41
CA GLN A 249 -12.24 -12.05 4.35
C GLN A 249 -11.19 -12.76 3.51
N THR A 250 -10.66 -13.90 3.97
CA THR A 250 -9.67 -14.66 3.18
C THR A 250 -10.26 -15.08 1.83
N GLY A 251 -11.56 -15.39 1.73
CA GLY A 251 -12.12 -16.02 0.53
C GLY A 251 -11.53 -17.41 0.25
N LEU A 252 -11.09 -18.12 1.30
CA LEU A 252 -10.74 -19.54 1.22
C LEU A 252 -12.01 -20.40 1.09
N LYS A 253 -11.84 -21.67 0.72
CA LYS A 253 -12.97 -22.62 0.64
C LYS A 253 -13.60 -22.81 2.02
N GLU A 254 -14.92 -23.00 2.06
CA GLU A 254 -15.71 -23.12 3.30
C GLU A 254 -15.14 -24.14 4.30
N LEU A 255 -14.62 -25.28 3.82
CA LEU A 255 -13.98 -26.29 4.67
C LEU A 255 -12.75 -25.74 5.41
N LYS A 256 -11.90 -24.97 4.71
CA LYS A 256 -10.70 -24.38 5.29
C LYS A 256 -11.06 -23.22 6.24
N VAL A 257 -12.08 -22.43 5.91
CA VAL A 257 -12.62 -21.40 6.83
C VAL A 257 -13.08 -22.03 8.15
N LYS A 258 -13.84 -23.13 8.10
CA LYS A 258 -14.28 -23.86 9.32
C LYS A 258 -13.12 -24.44 10.11
N GLU A 259 -12.10 -24.94 9.42
CA GLU A 259 -10.86 -25.43 10.05
C GLU A 259 -10.14 -24.33 10.81
N LEU A 260 -9.95 -23.15 10.18
CA LEU A 260 -9.32 -21.99 10.80
C LEU A 260 -10.13 -21.47 12.00
N ILE A 261 -11.45 -21.35 11.88
CA ILE A 261 -12.32 -20.92 13.00
C ILE A 261 -12.19 -21.87 14.19
N ARG A 262 -12.05 -23.18 13.96
CA ARG A 262 -11.82 -24.14 15.04
C ARG A 262 -10.43 -23.98 15.63
N MET A 263 -9.42 -23.78 14.80
CA MET A 263 -8.02 -23.65 15.21
C MET A 263 -7.80 -22.44 16.12
N ILE A 264 -8.35 -21.27 15.77
CA ILE A 264 -8.16 -20.04 16.57
C ILE A 264 -8.78 -20.08 17.98
N ARG A 265 -9.66 -21.04 18.26
CA ARG A 265 -10.29 -21.23 19.57
C ARG A 265 -9.40 -21.96 20.58
N GLU A 266 -8.30 -22.53 20.11
CA GLU A 266 -7.29 -23.19 20.93
C GLU A 266 -6.00 -22.36 20.89
N PRO A 267 -5.13 -22.45 21.92
CA PRO A 267 -3.87 -21.70 21.95
C PRO A 267 -2.99 -22.01 20.74
N VAL A 268 -2.59 -20.95 20.02
CA VAL A 268 -1.68 -21.02 18.87
C VAL A 268 -0.33 -20.47 19.29
N LYS A 269 0.73 -21.26 19.14
CA LYS A 269 2.08 -20.90 19.57
C LYS A 269 2.96 -20.59 18.37
N ILE A 270 4.07 -19.91 18.64
CA ILE A 270 5.09 -19.65 17.62
C ILE A 270 5.61 -20.94 16.94
N SER A 271 5.61 -22.07 17.66
CA SER A 271 6.01 -23.38 17.12
C SER A 271 5.06 -23.93 16.06
N ASP A 272 3.83 -23.42 16.00
CA ASP A 272 2.80 -23.84 15.06
C ASP A 272 2.88 -23.03 13.74
N LEU A 273 3.76 -22.03 13.69
CA LEU A 273 3.92 -21.15 12.53
C LEU A 273 4.75 -21.82 11.43
N HIS A 274 4.30 -21.60 10.20
CA HIS A 274 5.03 -21.92 8.98
C HIS A 274 5.45 -20.62 8.29
N TYR A 275 6.66 -20.63 7.73
CA TYR A 275 7.27 -19.46 7.08
C TYR A 275 7.59 -19.81 5.64
N SER A 276 6.56 -20.00 4.81
CA SER A 276 6.76 -20.41 3.42
C SER A 276 7.21 -19.26 2.51
N PHE A 277 7.08 -18.03 2.99
CA PHE A 277 7.41 -16.81 2.25
C PHE A 277 8.45 -16.00 3.02
N THR A 278 9.60 -15.79 2.39
CA THR A 278 10.72 -15.03 2.98
C THR A 278 11.23 -13.91 2.07
N THR A 279 10.45 -13.55 1.04
CA THR A 279 10.77 -12.36 0.21
C THR A 279 10.55 -11.11 1.05
N VAL A 280 11.41 -10.10 0.87
CA VAL A 280 11.44 -8.91 1.74
C VAL A 280 10.09 -8.19 1.76
N ILE A 281 9.41 -8.08 0.60
CA ILE A 281 8.10 -7.43 0.50
C ILE A 281 7.02 -8.18 1.31
N ILE A 282 6.99 -9.51 1.25
CA ILE A 282 6.03 -10.31 2.02
C ILE A 282 6.38 -10.28 3.50
N SER A 283 7.66 -10.42 3.86
CA SER A 283 8.09 -10.29 5.26
C SER A 283 7.70 -8.94 5.86
N ASN A 284 7.89 -7.83 5.12
CA ASN A 284 7.47 -6.50 5.57
C ASN A 284 5.95 -6.43 5.73
N TYR A 285 5.20 -6.86 4.72
CA TYR A 285 3.74 -6.88 4.75
C TYR A 285 3.20 -7.67 5.96
N LEU A 286 3.69 -8.88 6.18
CA LEU A 286 3.28 -9.73 7.31
C LEU A 286 3.52 -9.04 8.65
N VAL A 287 4.71 -8.50 8.85
CA VAL A 287 5.08 -7.83 10.11
C VAL A 287 4.27 -6.54 10.29
N GLU A 288 4.05 -5.74 9.25
CA GLU A 288 3.22 -4.53 9.34
C GLU A 288 1.76 -4.87 9.68
N GLN A 289 1.21 -5.96 9.14
CA GLN A 289 -0.13 -6.44 9.53
C GLN A 289 -0.18 -6.91 11.00
N LEU A 290 0.86 -7.58 11.50
CA LEU A 290 0.94 -7.98 12.91
C LEU A 290 1.05 -6.76 13.83
N ILE A 291 1.84 -5.75 13.45
CA ILE A 291 1.91 -4.48 14.17
C ILE A 291 0.51 -3.87 14.24
N LEU A 292 -0.22 -3.78 13.12
CA LEU A 292 -1.58 -3.25 13.11
C LEU A 292 -2.56 -4.03 14.00
N LEU A 293 -2.44 -5.36 14.00
CA LEU A 293 -3.28 -6.21 14.83
C LEU A 293 -3.01 -5.98 16.34
N SER A 294 -1.75 -5.79 16.73
CA SER A 294 -1.38 -5.48 18.13
C SER A 294 -1.96 -4.14 18.63
N LEU A 295 -2.38 -3.25 17.73
CA LEU A 295 -2.98 -1.96 18.10
C LEU A 295 -4.49 -2.03 18.36
N ILE A 296 -5.10 -3.21 18.22
CA ILE A 296 -6.54 -3.40 18.44
C ILE A 296 -6.86 -3.39 19.94
N ASN A 297 -5.95 -3.90 20.78
CA ASN A 297 -6.16 -3.94 22.22
C ASN A 297 -5.51 -2.73 22.91
N ASN A 298 -6.13 -2.25 23.98
CA ASN A 298 -5.68 -1.11 24.79
C ASN A 298 -4.72 -1.51 25.92
N GLN A 299 -4.09 -2.67 25.79
CA GLN A 299 -3.12 -3.18 26.76
C GLN A 299 -1.79 -3.37 26.04
N GLU A 300 -0.73 -2.76 26.56
CA GLU A 300 0.63 -3.07 26.13
C GLU A 300 0.96 -4.52 26.55
N ALA A 301 0.67 -5.48 25.67
CA ALA A 301 1.21 -6.81 25.82
C ALA A 301 2.66 -6.78 25.30
N TRP A 302 3.61 -6.60 26.22
CA TRP A 302 5.03 -6.83 25.93
C TRP A 302 5.25 -8.19 25.24
N GLN A 303 4.36 -9.17 25.50
CA GLN A 303 4.31 -10.48 24.86
C GLN A 303 4.03 -10.40 23.35
N GLU A 304 3.11 -9.55 22.90
CA GLU A 304 2.84 -9.36 21.47
C GLU A 304 4.05 -8.76 20.77
N ARG A 305 4.70 -7.76 21.39
CA ARG A 305 5.94 -7.18 20.86
C ARG A 305 7.06 -8.22 20.78
N GLU A 306 7.24 -9.02 21.83
CA GLU A 306 8.23 -10.11 21.83
C GLU A 306 7.92 -11.16 20.74
N LEU A 307 6.65 -11.48 20.52
CA LEU A 307 6.25 -12.39 19.45
C LEU A 307 6.52 -11.80 18.06
N ILE A 308 6.18 -10.53 17.83
CA ILE A 308 6.47 -9.82 16.58
C ILE A 308 7.98 -9.80 16.32
N GLU A 309 8.79 -9.52 17.34
CA GLU A 309 10.25 -9.58 17.25
C GLU A 309 10.72 -10.98 16.81
N LYS A 310 10.26 -12.04 17.49
CA LYS A 310 10.63 -13.42 17.12
C LYS A 310 10.17 -13.78 15.70
N ILE A 311 8.96 -13.42 15.30
CA ILE A 311 8.43 -13.67 13.95
C ILE A 311 9.28 -12.94 12.91
N SER A 312 9.61 -11.66 13.15
CA SER A 312 10.42 -10.85 12.24
C SER A 312 11.81 -11.45 11.99
N LEU A 313 12.43 -11.99 13.04
CA LEU A 313 13.74 -12.67 12.94
C LEU A 313 13.64 -13.97 12.13
N HIS A 314 12.58 -14.77 12.31
CA HIS A 314 12.34 -15.97 11.48
C HIS A 314 12.08 -15.61 10.00
N LEU A 315 11.46 -14.46 9.75
CA LEU A 315 11.24 -13.91 8.40
C LEU A 315 12.49 -13.26 7.79
N GLY A 316 13.63 -13.27 8.50
CA GLY A 316 14.91 -12.75 8.02
C GLY A 316 15.07 -11.23 8.13
N LEU A 317 14.23 -10.55 8.90
CA LEU A 317 14.33 -9.10 9.11
C LEU A 317 15.30 -8.79 10.26
N SER A 318 16.11 -7.73 10.10
CA SER A 318 16.95 -7.24 11.18
C SER A 318 16.14 -6.44 12.21
N HIS A 319 16.71 -6.23 13.40
CA HIS A 319 16.09 -5.37 14.41
C HIS A 319 15.88 -3.94 13.87
N GLU A 320 16.85 -3.39 13.14
CA GLU A 320 16.73 -2.07 12.50
C GLU A 320 15.58 -2.02 11.49
N LYS A 321 15.38 -3.12 10.75
CA LYS A 321 14.26 -3.21 9.82
C LYS A 321 12.92 -3.25 10.56
N LEU A 322 12.81 -4.02 11.63
CA LEU A 322 11.60 -4.06 12.46
C LEU A 322 11.27 -2.66 13.04
N GLU A 323 12.27 -1.94 13.53
CA GLU A 323 12.13 -0.56 14.02
C GLU A 323 11.61 0.39 12.93
N GLN A 324 12.13 0.25 11.71
CA GLN A 324 11.62 0.97 10.55
C GLN A 324 10.15 0.62 10.25
N LEU A 325 9.72 -0.65 10.41
CA LEU A 325 8.33 -1.06 10.18
C LEU A 325 7.39 -0.51 11.26
N TYR A 326 7.79 -0.50 12.53
CA TYR A 326 7.01 0.16 13.59
C TYR A 326 6.83 1.66 13.31
N TYR A 327 7.91 2.35 12.96
CA TYR A 327 7.83 3.76 12.61
C TYR A 327 6.98 4.00 11.37
N SER A 328 7.15 3.18 10.34
CA SER A 328 6.35 3.20 9.11
C SER A 328 4.85 3.20 9.40
N VAL A 329 4.40 2.27 10.23
CA VAL A 329 3.01 2.19 10.64
C VAL A 329 2.62 3.45 11.41
N ALA A 330 3.38 3.83 12.44
CA ALA A 330 3.05 5.02 13.24
C ALA A 330 2.93 6.31 12.40
N ASP A 331 3.85 6.50 11.45
CA ASP A 331 3.92 7.66 10.57
C ASP A 331 2.74 7.70 9.59
N PHE A 332 2.44 6.58 8.92
CA PHE A 332 1.31 6.49 7.98
C PHE A 332 0.00 6.89 8.67
N PHE A 333 -0.27 6.33 9.84
CA PHE A 333 -1.50 6.62 10.56
C PHE A 333 -1.48 7.98 11.25
N TYR A 334 -0.30 8.55 11.56
CA TYR A 334 -0.19 9.95 11.97
C TYR A 334 -0.62 10.90 10.84
N VAL A 335 -0.11 10.70 9.62
CA VAL A 335 -0.42 11.52 8.45
C VAL A 335 -1.88 11.37 8.00
N HIS A 336 -2.45 10.17 8.15
CA HIS A 336 -3.80 9.85 7.65
C HIS A 336 -4.87 9.71 8.75
N ASN A 337 -4.61 10.16 9.97
CA ASN A 337 -5.51 9.98 11.13
C ASN A 337 -6.94 10.49 10.87
N GLU A 338 -7.09 11.58 10.11
CA GLU A 338 -8.39 12.22 9.88
C GLU A 338 -9.32 11.33 9.04
N ARG A 339 -8.75 10.42 8.25
CA ARG A 339 -9.46 9.51 7.34
C ARG A 339 -9.86 8.20 8.00
N LEU A 340 -9.40 7.94 9.22
CA LEU A 340 -9.51 6.65 9.88
C LEU A 340 -10.29 6.78 11.18
N GLU A 341 -11.61 6.92 11.05
CA GLU A 341 -12.53 7.14 12.18
C GLU A 341 -12.41 6.09 13.30
N PHE A 342 -12.00 4.86 12.99
CA PHE A 342 -11.80 3.80 13.99
C PHE A 342 -10.53 3.97 14.82
N LEU A 343 -9.57 4.76 14.35
CA LEU A 343 -8.37 5.13 15.10
C LEU A 343 -8.54 6.48 15.79
N LYS A 344 -9.52 7.29 15.37
CA LYS A 344 -9.90 8.50 16.11
C LYS A 344 -10.34 8.09 17.51
N ASN A 345 -9.58 8.55 18.51
CA ASN A 345 -9.74 8.23 19.94
C ASN A 345 -9.40 6.78 20.34
N ASN A 346 -8.62 6.05 19.54
CA ASN A 346 -8.07 4.77 19.97
C ASN A 346 -6.87 5.01 20.90
N ALA A 347 -7.02 4.66 22.19
CA ALA A 347 -5.99 4.87 23.20
C ALA A 347 -4.71 4.04 22.97
N ALA A 348 -4.82 2.82 22.44
CA ALA A 348 -3.67 1.98 22.08
C ALA A 348 -2.85 2.63 20.96
N PHE A 349 -3.56 3.17 19.96
CA PHE A 349 -2.92 3.89 18.87
C PHE A 349 -2.24 5.18 19.35
N THR A 350 -2.88 5.95 20.23
CA THR A 350 -2.25 7.14 20.84
C THR A 350 -1.00 6.77 21.63
N GLN A 351 -1.05 5.72 22.47
CA GLN A 351 0.11 5.25 23.22
C GLN A 351 1.25 4.79 22.30
N PHE A 352 0.91 4.08 21.22
CA PHE A 352 1.87 3.65 20.22
C PHE A 352 2.53 4.84 19.51
N GLN A 353 1.75 5.86 19.12
CA GLN A 353 2.28 7.09 18.55
C GLN A 353 3.19 7.83 19.53
N ASP A 354 2.79 7.97 20.80
CA ASP A 354 3.59 8.63 21.84
C ASP A 354 4.91 7.89 22.08
N TYR A 355 4.87 6.55 22.14
CA TYR A 355 6.07 5.71 22.23
C TYR A 355 7.02 5.95 21.05
N MET A 356 6.50 5.98 19.82
CA MET A 356 7.32 6.23 18.63
C MET A 356 7.85 7.66 18.58
N ASN A 357 7.05 8.66 18.96
CA ASN A 357 7.48 10.05 19.10
C ASN A 357 8.65 10.17 20.09
N ASP A 358 8.56 9.54 21.25
CA ASP A 358 9.62 9.54 22.27
C ASP A 358 10.90 8.85 21.79
N LYS A 359 10.77 7.75 21.04
CA LYS A 359 11.91 7.03 20.47
C LYS A 359 12.65 7.88 19.44
N VAL A 360 11.91 8.50 18.53
CA VAL A 360 12.45 9.43 17.53
C VAL A 360 13.08 10.65 18.20
N LEU A 361 12.43 11.23 19.22
CA LEU A 361 12.96 12.34 19.99
C LEU A 361 14.32 12.01 20.63
N LYS A 362 14.45 10.82 21.24
CA LYS A 362 15.72 10.35 21.82
C LYS A 362 16.80 10.23 20.75
N LEU A 363 16.47 9.72 19.57
CA LEU A 363 17.42 9.55 18.46
C LEU A 363 17.85 10.88 17.85
N VAL A 364 16.92 11.81 17.62
CA VAL A 364 17.22 13.17 17.16
C VAL A 364 18.14 13.88 18.16
N LYS A 365 17.84 13.80 19.46
CA LYS A 365 18.70 14.38 20.51
C LYS A 365 20.09 13.75 20.53
N LYS A 366 20.20 12.43 20.42
CA LYS A 366 21.49 11.71 20.39
C LYS A 366 22.34 12.11 19.19
N ASN A 367 21.72 12.41 18.05
CA ASN A 367 22.40 12.79 16.80
C ASN A 367 22.45 14.30 16.55
N MET A 368 22.06 15.13 17.52
CA MET A 368 21.95 16.59 17.34
C MET A 368 23.26 17.25 16.89
N ALA A 369 24.41 16.78 17.39
CA ALA A 369 25.70 17.30 16.97
C ALA A 369 25.95 17.09 15.47
N ASN A 370 25.63 15.90 14.95
CA ASN A 370 25.78 15.57 13.53
C ASN A 370 24.78 16.37 12.68
N ILE A 371 23.52 16.45 13.12
CA ILE A 371 22.49 17.29 12.47
C ILE A 371 22.99 18.73 12.33
N MET A 372 23.52 19.32 13.40
CA MET A 372 23.97 20.71 13.39
C MET A 372 25.21 20.92 12.51
N THR A 373 26.04 19.91 12.31
CA THR A 373 27.16 19.96 11.37
C THR A 373 26.64 20.01 9.93
N GLU A 374 25.77 19.07 9.55
CA GLU A 374 25.15 18.99 8.22
C GLU A 374 24.34 20.26 7.87
N VAL A 375 23.62 20.83 8.84
CA VAL A 375 22.88 22.10 8.66
C VAL A 375 23.81 23.26 8.33
N LYS A 376 24.98 23.34 8.99
CA LYS A 376 25.98 24.39 8.73
C LYS A 376 26.65 24.23 7.37
N GLU A 377 26.87 23.00 6.94
CA GLU A 377 27.40 22.69 5.62
C GLU A 377 26.39 23.03 4.52
N THR A 378 25.09 22.87 4.83
CA THR A 378 23.99 23.28 3.96
C THR A 378 23.70 24.78 4.12
N LYS A 379 24.57 25.64 3.54
CA LYS A 379 24.46 27.11 3.61
C LYS A 379 23.04 27.64 3.38
N LYS A 380 22.34 27.08 2.38
CA LYS A 380 20.99 27.51 2.04
C LYS A 380 19.96 27.21 3.12
N LEU A 381 20.05 26.04 3.75
CA LEU A 381 19.18 25.69 4.87
C LEU A 381 19.47 26.59 6.07
N SER A 382 20.76 26.84 6.38
CA SER A 382 21.15 27.74 7.46
C SER A 382 20.59 29.16 7.27
N GLU A 383 20.57 29.70 6.05
CA GLU A 383 19.96 31.00 5.75
C GLU A 383 18.45 30.99 6.01
N LEU A 384 17.76 29.95 5.56
CA LEU A 384 16.31 29.83 5.72
C LEU A 384 15.90 29.63 7.18
N LEU A 385 16.64 28.83 7.94
CA LEU A 385 16.42 28.65 9.38
C LEU A 385 16.67 29.95 10.14
N LEU A 386 17.72 30.71 9.79
CA LEU A 386 17.96 32.03 10.40
C LEU A 386 16.84 33.02 10.06
N LYS A 387 16.41 33.06 8.80
CA LYS A 387 15.26 33.88 8.37
C LYS A 387 14.02 33.55 9.19
N ALA A 388 13.71 32.28 9.39
CA ALA A 388 12.55 31.81 10.14
C ALA A 388 12.52 32.26 11.62
N THR A 389 13.66 32.66 12.20
CA THR A 389 13.72 33.23 13.56
C THR A 389 13.24 34.69 13.64
N THR A 390 13.17 35.39 12.51
CA THR A 390 12.84 36.83 12.46
C THR A 390 11.68 37.16 11.52
N GLN A 391 11.41 36.33 10.52
CA GLN A 391 10.39 36.54 9.49
C GLN A 391 9.72 35.22 9.11
N PRO A 392 8.42 35.22 8.75
CA PRO A 392 7.77 34.03 8.25
C PRO A 392 8.37 33.59 6.91
N LEU A 393 8.45 32.27 6.73
CA LEU A 393 8.83 31.67 5.46
C LEU A 393 7.63 31.60 4.51
N THR A 394 7.87 31.84 3.23
CA THR A 394 6.86 31.57 2.17
C THR A 394 6.63 30.06 2.04
N SER A 395 5.50 29.62 1.48
CA SER A 395 5.19 28.20 1.32
C SER A 395 6.29 27.43 0.57
N HIS A 396 6.86 28.03 -0.47
CA HIS A 396 7.99 27.46 -1.21
C HIS A 396 9.30 27.40 -0.38
N GLU A 397 9.55 28.39 0.47
CA GLU A 397 10.69 28.33 1.41
C GLU A 397 10.49 27.27 2.49
N LYS A 398 9.27 27.11 3.01
CA LYS A 398 8.94 26.03 3.96
C LYS A 398 9.20 24.67 3.32
N GLN A 399 8.69 24.44 2.12
CA GLN A 399 8.90 23.20 1.39
C GLN A 399 10.40 22.91 1.20
N LYS A 400 11.20 23.90 0.80
CA LYS A 400 12.66 23.74 0.70
C LYS A 400 13.34 23.41 2.03
N VAL A 401 12.90 24.02 3.13
CA VAL A 401 13.42 23.68 4.46
C VAL A 401 13.10 22.22 4.81
N GLN A 402 11.88 21.77 4.54
CA GLN A 402 11.48 20.38 4.78
C GLN A 402 12.31 19.41 3.94
N GLU A 403 12.44 19.66 2.63
CA GLU A 403 13.26 18.85 1.71
C GLU A 403 14.72 18.75 2.20
N GLN A 404 15.35 19.88 2.51
CA GLN A 404 16.73 19.92 2.95
C GLN A 404 16.95 19.30 4.34
N LEU A 405 15.99 19.45 5.26
CA LEU A 405 16.05 18.75 6.55
C LEU A 405 15.94 17.24 6.37
N MET A 406 15.09 16.77 5.46
CA MET A 406 14.98 15.35 5.14
C MET A 406 16.26 14.80 4.49
N ASP A 407 16.95 15.58 3.66
CA ASP A 407 18.25 15.19 3.12
C ASP A 407 19.31 15.00 4.21
N ILE A 408 19.34 15.89 5.20
CA ILE A 408 20.22 15.76 6.38
C ILE A 408 19.86 14.52 7.21
N VAL A 409 18.57 14.24 7.38
CA VAL A 409 18.12 13.04 8.08
C VAL A 409 18.61 11.78 7.35
N ARG A 410 18.50 11.75 6.02
CA ARG A 410 18.97 10.62 5.19
C ARG A 410 20.48 10.44 5.25
N SER A 411 21.27 11.50 5.45
CA SER A 411 22.73 11.40 5.56
C SER A 411 23.20 10.80 6.90
N ILE A 412 22.35 10.81 7.94
CA ILE A 412 22.68 10.30 9.27
C ILE A 412 22.13 8.87 9.43
N PRO A 413 22.97 7.81 9.50
CA PRO A 413 22.51 6.42 9.47
C PRO A 413 21.46 6.06 10.54
N ALA A 414 21.62 6.58 11.75
CA ALA A 414 20.71 6.34 12.86
C ALA A 414 19.32 6.97 12.68
N LEU A 415 19.20 7.96 11.79
CA LEU A 415 17.93 8.64 11.46
C LEU A 415 17.39 8.21 10.09
N ALA A 416 18.27 7.79 9.18
CA ALA A 416 17.94 7.33 7.83
C ALA A 416 16.92 6.18 7.84
N ILE A 417 16.95 5.31 8.86
CA ILE A 417 15.97 4.22 9.01
C ILE A 417 14.52 4.74 9.21
N PHE A 418 14.35 6.00 9.63
CA PHE A 418 13.07 6.68 9.82
C PHE A 418 12.75 7.69 8.70
N ALA A 419 13.65 7.85 7.73
CA ALA A 419 13.53 8.81 6.64
C ALA A 419 12.58 8.31 5.54
N LEU A 420 11.31 8.08 5.89
CA LEU A 420 10.26 7.75 4.93
C LEU A 420 9.75 9.02 4.24
N PRO A 421 9.24 8.92 2.99
CA PRO A 421 8.59 10.05 2.33
C PRO A 421 7.42 10.56 3.19
N GLY A 422 7.34 11.89 3.39
CA GLY A 422 6.29 12.55 4.19
C GLY A 422 6.69 12.94 5.62
N GLY A 423 7.62 12.22 6.27
CA GLY A 423 8.23 12.62 7.55
C GLY A 423 7.26 13.03 8.66
N GLY A 424 6.07 12.43 8.74
CA GLY A 424 4.97 12.88 9.60
C GLY A 424 5.35 13.04 11.07
N ILE A 425 6.10 12.10 11.62
CA ILE A 425 6.58 12.13 13.01
C ILE A 425 7.97 12.79 13.09
N LEU A 426 8.90 12.35 12.25
CA LEU A 426 10.31 12.72 12.35
C LEU A 426 10.57 14.20 12.11
N LEU A 427 9.92 14.79 11.10
CA LEU A 427 10.16 16.18 10.73
C LEU A 427 9.65 17.17 11.80
N PRO A 428 8.41 17.03 12.35
CA PRO A 428 7.98 17.85 13.49
C PRO A 428 8.88 17.70 14.72
N VAL A 429 9.33 16.47 15.04
CA VAL A 429 10.25 16.24 16.16
C VAL A 429 11.58 16.95 15.90
N LEU A 430 12.15 16.83 14.69
CA LEU A 430 13.38 17.49 14.31
C LEU A 430 13.28 19.01 14.43
N ILE A 431 12.25 19.62 13.83
CA ILE A 431 12.01 21.07 13.89
C ILE A 431 11.88 21.55 15.33
N LYS A 432 11.17 20.81 16.19
CA LYS A 432 10.96 21.16 17.60
C LYS A 432 12.24 21.13 18.44
N VAL A 433 13.20 20.28 18.09
CA VAL A 433 14.44 20.11 18.88
C VAL A 433 15.57 21.02 18.37
N LEU A 434 15.50 21.49 17.12
CA LEU A 434 16.50 22.40 16.57
C LEU A 434 16.60 23.69 17.44
N PRO A 435 17.82 24.20 17.67
CA PRO A 435 18.07 25.33 18.58
C PRO A 435 17.61 26.69 18.04
N PHE A 436 17.15 26.72 16.79
CA PHE A 436 16.53 27.88 16.19
C PHE A 436 15.09 27.85 16.65
N ASN A 437 14.67 28.80 17.47
CA ASN A 437 13.35 28.92 18.10
C ASN A 437 12.24 29.14 17.04
N ILE A 438 12.09 28.21 16.10
CA ILE A 438 11.16 28.30 15.00
C ILE A 438 9.82 27.87 15.57
N LEU A 439 8.92 28.84 15.72
CA LEU A 439 7.60 28.57 16.24
C LEU A 439 6.93 27.49 15.37
N PRO A 440 6.29 26.46 15.97
CA PRO A 440 5.54 25.46 15.22
C PRO A 440 4.54 26.10 14.24
N SER A 441 3.98 27.26 14.61
CA SER A 441 3.08 28.06 13.78
C SER A 441 3.69 28.50 12.44
N SER A 442 5.02 28.67 12.36
CA SER A 442 5.71 29.00 11.10
C SER A 442 5.67 27.84 10.09
N PHE A 443 5.34 26.62 10.52
CA PHE A 443 5.23 25.43 9.67
C PHE A 443 3.85 24.78 9.67
N GLN A 444 2.86 25.37 10.35
CA GLN A 444 1.46 24.97 10.22
C GLN A 444 0.88 25.54 8.92
N ASP A 445 0.08 24.74 8.22
CA ASP A 445 -0.72 25.22 7.10
C ASP A 445 -1.85 26.12 7.62
N GLU A 446 -2.14 27.21 6.90
CA GLU A 446 -3.32 28.03 7.23
C GLU A 446 -4.59 27.19 7.04
N PRO A 447 -5.56 27.24 7.96
CA PRO A 447 -6.82 26.55 7.78
C PRO A 447 -7.46 27.02 6.48
N VAL A 448 -7.71 26.07 5.57
CA VAL A 448 -8.46 26.34 4.35
C VAL A 448 -9.82 26.90 4.78
N PRO A 449 -10.22 28.10 4.33
CA PRO A 449 -11.51 28.64 4.69
C PRO A 449 -12.57 27.66 4.21
N SER A 450 -13.40 27.20 5.14
CA SER A 450 -14.56 26.37 4.87
C SER A 450 -15.46 27.09 3.85
N LEU A 451 -15.48 26.59 2.62
CA LEU A 451 -16.41 26.97 1.55
C LEU A 451 -17.49 25.91 1.41
#